data_AF-A0A2H0L126-F1
#
_entry.id   AF-A0A2H0L126-F1
#
_cell.length_a   1.000
_cell.length_b   1.000
_cell.length_c   1.000
_cell.angle_alpha   90.00
_cell.angle_beta   90.00
_cell.angle_gamma   90.00
#
_symmetry.space_group_name_H-M   'P 1'
#
loop_
_entity.id
_entity.type
_entity.pdbx_description
1 polymer ?
#
loop_
_entity_poly.entity_id
_entity_poly.type
_entity_poly.pdbx_seq_one_letter_code
_entity_poly.pdbx_strand_id
1 'polypeptide(L)'
;MIDTVRLTIPDHNFIIVNPERFDPPATDVLGYTIFGAHGTKKWIQNFGKRAGRYMPKLTIIKRLIKGGKSVTLNIECSLPKLIFEGSNFDELEDSDFSNVVKTLHECVEKMGIKLIGNPIESAIVSAIHFSKNISFLDYTTVSSVLKYVEKANISRRLDLNTKRFDNGGSAVYFYAKSHAFVLYDKIQDLKQPKGRGVEDNTFHAQMDIFDEIRRVHRQPLEILRLEYRLLNRVKLKAALKIIGAPGLTTFRELFSARLSHKLLQHYWVNIMDSLKYPILSESLSVEEVVREVLRQQKWHATPSKTLQIIGCYYGIRELGMRSFNGMFNKYFSVGSIYRTLAQMNDLEFKQSQKFDPFNHIGKELSEFKPLKMKDLVLPF
;
A
#
# COMPACT_ATOMS: atom_id res chain seq x y z
N MET A 1 5.04 -3.60 -7.94
CA MET A 1 6.49 -3.60 -7.63
C MET A 1 6.72 -3.65 -6.13
N ILE A 2 7.94 -3.97 -5.68
CA ILE A 2 8.26 -3.93 -4.25
C ILE A 2 8.78 -2.56 -3.91
N ASP A 3 8.28 -2.04 -2.79
CA ASP A 3 8.68 -0.74 -2.30
C ASP A 3 9.56 -0.84 -1.07
N THR A 4 9.05 -1.43 0.01
CA THR A 4 9.74 -1.46 1.30
C THR A 4 9.86 -2.89 1.79
N VAL A 5 10.99 -3.25 2.39
CA VAL A 5 11.21 -4.57 3.00
C VAL A 5 11.83 -4.44 4.39
N ARG A 6 11.53 -5.42 5.24
CA ARG A 6 12.28 -5.68 6.47
C ARG A 6 12.84 -7.10 6.43
N LEU A 7 14.13 -7.22 6.20
CA LEU A 7 14.88 -8.47 6.18
C LEU A 7 15.39 -8.81 7.58
N THR A 8 15.49 -10.11 7.89
CA THR A 8 16.07 -10.62 9.13
C THR A 8 17.19 -11.61 8.79
N ILE A 9 18.39 -11.31 9.28
CA ILE A 9 19.61 -12.09 9.11
C ILE A 9 20.02 -12.66 10.49
N PRO A 10 20.32 -13.98 10.59
CA PRO A 10 20.76 -14.59 11.83
C PRO A 10 22.21 -14.24 12.17
N ASP A 11 22.57 -14.36 13.44
CA ASP A 11 23.90 -14.02 14.00
C ASP A 11 25.10 -14.67 13.31
N HIS A 12 25.01 -15.94 12.91
CA HIS A 12 26.10 -16.62 12.19
C HIS A 12 26.40 -16.05 10.79
N ASN A 13 25.57 -15.12 10.30
CA ASN A 13 25.72 -14.50 8.98
C ASN A 13 26.22 -13.06 9.03
N PHE A 14 26.55 -12.51 10.20
CA PHE A 14 27.11 -11.16 10.29
C PHE A 14 28.04 -10.95 11.48
N ILE A 15 28.93 -9.95 11.36
CA ILE A 15 29.85 -9.50 12.40
C ILE A 15 29.68 -8.00 12.56
N ILE A 16 29.58 -7.54 13.81
CA ILE A 16 29.54 -6.11 14.14
C ILE A 16 30.98 -5.58 14.18
N VAL A 17 31.35 -4.74 13.23
CA VAL A 17 32.70 -4.15 13.12
C VAL A 17 32.78 -2.82 13.87
N ASN A 18 31.71 -2.02 13.79
CA ASN A 18 31.64 -0.68 14.40
C ASN A 18 30.44 -0.58 15.36
N PRO A 19 30.52 -1.19 16.56
CA PRO A 19 29.41 -1.22 17.51
C PRO A 19 28.98 0.17 18.00
N GLU A 20 29.88 1.15 18.01
CA GLU A 20 29.65 2.53 18.43
C GLU A 20 28.66 3.31 17.54
N ARG A 21 28.35 2.78 16.35
CA ARG A 21 27.41 3.41 15.40
C ARG A 21 25.95 3.11 15.69
N PHE A 22 25.68 2.20 16.62
CA PHE A 22 24.33 1.91 17.10
C PHE A 22 23.98 2.79 18.30
N ASP A 23 22.68 3.00 18.49
CA ASP A 23 22.12 3.64 19.68
C ASP A 23 21.16 2.67 20.40
N PRO A 24 21.49 2.22 21.64
CA PRO A 24 22.79 2.40 22.30
C PRO A 24 23.93 1.69 21.54
N PRO A 25 25.22 1.93 21.88
CA PRO A 25 26.33 1.19 21.29
C PRO A 25 26.19 -0.33 21.44
N ALA A 26 26.47 -1.06 20.37
CA ALA A 26 26.29 -2.51 20.27
C ALA A 26 27.46 -3.34 20.87
N THR A 27 28.18 -2.78 21.84
CA THR A 27 29.37 -3.42 22.45
C THR A 27 29.01 -4.63 23.31
N ASP A 28 27.82 -4.67 23.89
CA ASP A 28 27.35 -5.72 24.80
C ASP A 28 26.44 -6.76 24.12
N VAL A 29 26.31 -6.73 22.78
CA VAL A 29 25.43 -7.64 22.03
C VAL A 29 25.78 -9.11 22.29
N LEU A 30 27.06 -9.45 22.36
CA LEU A 30 27.52 -10.82 22.64
C LEU A 30 27.75 -11.08 24.14
N GLY A 31 27.77 -10.03 24.97
CA GLY A 31 28.05 -10.11 26.41
C GLY A 31 26.83 -10.35 27.30
N TYR A 32 27.00 -10.08 28.60
CA TYR A 32 25.91 -9.99 29.55
C TYR A 32 25.01 -8.81 29.19
N THR A 33 23.71 -9.06 29.08
CA THR A 33 22.75 -8.05 28.63
C THR A 33 21.59 -8.01 29.60
N ILE A 34 21.33 -6.84 30.16
CA ILE A 34 20.10 -6.57 30.92
C ILE A 34 18.97 -6.42 29.91
N PHE A 35 17.98 -7.31 29.99
CA PHE A 35 16.82 -7.28 29.10
C PHE A 35 15.75 -6.32 29.64
N GLY A 36 15.07 -5.62 28.73
CA GLY A 36 13.89 -4.84 29.07
C GLY A 36 12.65 -5.73 29.29
N ALA A 37 11.50 -5.09 29.54
CA ALA A 37 10.21 -5.77 29.60
C ALA A 37 10.03 -6.67 28.36
N HIS A 38 9.61 -7.91 28.57
CA HIS A 38 9.46 -8.97 27.54
C HIS A 38 10.77 -9.60 27.00
N GLY A 39 11.88 -9.50 27.74
CA GLY A 39 13.07 -10.33 27.47
C GLY A 39 13.75 -10.00 26.13
N THR A 40 13.64 -8.77 25.64
CA THR A 40 14.20 -8.31 24.36
C THR A 40 14.98 -7.01 24.56
N LYS A 41 16.17 -6.89 23.96
CA LYS A 41 16.94 -5.64 23.84
C LYS A 41 17.21 -5.34 22.36
N LYS A 42 17.24 -4.05 22.01
CA LYS A 42 17.47 -3.57 20.65
C LYS A 42 18.59 -2.55 20.63
N TRP A 43 19.38 -2.57 19.57
CA TRP A 43 20.37 -1.55 19.24
C TRP A 43 20.03 -1.06 17.83
N ILE A 44 19.76 0.23 17.69
CA ILE A 44 19.22 0.79 16.46
C ILE A 44 20.25 1.71 15.84
N GLN A 45 20.55 1.48 14.58
CA GLN A 45 21.33 2.39 13.79
C GLN A 45 20.42 2.94 12.70
N ASN A 46 19.97 4.19 12.89
CA ASN A 46 19.16 4.91 11.93
C ASN A 46 20.02 6.02 11.32
N PHE A 47 20.62 5.77 10.15
CA PHE A 47 21.60 6.70 9.62
C PHE A 47 20.97 7.98 9.05
N GLY A 48 19.69 7.99 8.70
CA GLY A 48 19.12 9.11 7.95
C GLY A 48 20.07 9.58 6.83
N LYS A 49 20.17 10.90 6.63
CA LYS A 49 21.02 11.55 5.61
C LYS A 49 22.47 11.86 6.05
N ARG A 50 23.03 11.20 7.06
CA ARG A 50 24.39 11.55 7.56
C ARG A 50 25.54 11.30 6.55
N ALA A 51 25.27 10.74 5.37
CA ALA A 51 26.26 10.43 4.34
C ALA A 51 25.87 10.84 2.89
N GLY A 52 24.91 11.75 2.70
CA GLY A 52 24.51 12.23 1.36
C GLY A 52 23.70 11.24 0.49
N ARG A 53 23.66 9.95 0.84
CA ARG A 53 22.88 8.89 0.17
C ARG A 53 21.84 8.27 1.12
N TYR A 54 20.74 7.75 0.56
CA TYR A 54 19.75 6.98 1.33
C TYR A 54 20.38 5.70 1.90
N MET A 55 20.19 5.44 3.19
CA MET A 55 20.73 4.29 3.91
C MET A 55 19.61 3.49 4.59
N PRO A 56 19.73 2.15 4.68
CA PRO A 56 18.77 1.33 5.40
C PRO A 56 18.82 1.64 6.90
N LYS A 57 17.73 1.33 7.60
CA LYS A 57 17.72 1.26 9.06
C LYS A 57 18.20 -0.12 9.47
N LEU A 58 19.24 -0.16 10.31
CA LEU A 58 19.72 -1.40 10.91
C LEU A 58 19.21 -1.51 12.35
N THR A 59 18.80 -2.70 12.75
CA THR A 59 18.39 -2.97 14.13
C THR A 59 18.88 -4.34 14.54
N ILE A 60 19.76 -4.38 15.52
CA ILE A 60 20.16 -5.64 16.15
C ILE A 60 19.16 -5.93 17.25
N ILE A 61 18.67 -7.16 17.30
CA ILE A 61 17.72 -7.61 18.32
C ILE A 61 18.32 -8.82 19.03
N LYS A 62 18.42 -8.74 20.36
CA LYS A 62 18.73 -9.87 21.22
C LYS A 62 17.49 -10.22 22.03
N ARG A 63 17.08 -11.48 21.97
CA ARG A 63 15.86 -11.97 22.64
C ARG A 63 16.14 -13.26 23.42
N LEU A 64 15.53 -13.38 24.59
CA LEU A 64 15.44 -14.63 25.33
C LEU A 64 14.45 -15.58 24.62
N ILE A 65 14.91 -16.79 24.32
CA ILE A 65 14.10 -17.86 23.73
C ILE A 65 14.13 -19.08 24.65
N LYS A 66 13.18 -20.01 24.47
CA LYS A 66 13.22 -21.29 25.17
C LYS A 66 14.51 -22.02 24.80
N GLY A 67 15.41 -22.21 25.76
CA GLY A 67 16.70 -22.87 25.55
C GLY A 67 17.90 -21.94 25.25
N GLY A 68 17.75 -20.61 25.31
CA GLY A 68 18.90 -19.73 25.20
C GLY A 68 18.59 -18.29 24.78
N LYS A 69 19.48 -17.73 23.95
CA LYS A 69 19.41 -16.35 23.43
C LYS A 69 19.46 -16.42 21.90
N SER A 70 18.70 -15.56 21.24
CA SER A 70 18.76 -15.37 19.79
C SER A 70 19.20 -13.94 19.51
N VAL A 71 20.15 -13.78 18.59
CA VAL A 71 20.59 -12.47 18.08
C VAL A 71 20.29 -12.44 16.58
N THR A 72 19.65 -11.36 16.13
CA THR A 72 19.38 -11.14 14.69
C THR A 72 19.66 -9.71 14.28
N LEU A 73 20.06 -9.53 13.03
CA LEU A 73 20.13 -8.24 12.36
C LEU A 73 18.88 -8.05 11.52
N ASN A 74 18.14 -6.97 11.77
CA ASN A 74 17.06 -6.53 10.94
C ASN A 74 17.50 -5.37 10.05
N ILE A 75 17.21 -5.47 8.76
CA ILE A 75 17.49 -4.45 7.75
C ILE A 75 16.15 -3.96 7.21
N GLU A 76 15.82 -2.69 7.41
CA GLU A 76 14.58 -2.07 6.94
C GLU A 76 14.88 -0.94 5.95
N CYS A 77 14.33 -1.00 4.75
CA CYS A 77 14.55 0.03 3.72
C CYS A 77 13.48 0.07 2.63
N SER A 78 13.31 1.23 2.03
CA SER A 78 12.67 1.40 0.73
C SER A 78 13.68 1.08 -0.36
N LEU A 79 13.42 0.03 -1.13
CA LEU A 79 14.29 -0.45 -2.19
C LEU A 79 14.42 0.54 -3.35
N PRO A 80 13.34 1.20 -3.82
CA PRO A 80 13.48 2.26 -4.82
C PRO A 80 14.41 3.38 -4.34
N LYS A 81 14.26 3.87 -3.10
CA LYS A 81 15.15 4.91 -2.54
C LYS A 81 16.60 4.47 -2.45
N LEU A 82 16.85 3.18 -2.26
CA LEU A 82 18.21 2.63 -2.23
C LEU A 82 18.88 2.68 -3.61
N ILE A 83 18.12 2.38 -4.67
CA ILE A 83 18.62 2.25 -6.03
C ILE A 83 18.64 3.60 -6.77
N PHE A 84 17.55 4.36 -6.69
CA PHE A 84 17.37 5.64 -7.39
C PHE A 84 17.74 6.83 -6.50
N GLU A 85 18.83 6.70 -5.73
CA GLU A 85 19.46 7.79 -4.98
C GLU A 85 18.51 8.61 -4.07
N GLY A 86 17.56 7.93 -3.43
CA GLY A 86 16.57 8.53 -2.53
C GLY A 86 15.22 8.84 -3.17
N SER A 87 15.10 8.71 -4.50
CA SER A 87 13.82 8.70 -5.20
C SER A 87 13.11 7.35 -5.04
N ASN A 88 11.79 7.38 -4.92
CA ASN A 88 10.94 6.20 -5.02
C ASN A 88 9.80 6.37 -6.02
N PHE A 89 9.97 7.31 -6.94
CA PHE A 89 9.08 7.43 -8.09
C PHE A 89 9.26 6.24 -9.00
N ASP A 90 10.50 5.98 -9.42
CA ASP A 90 10.82 4.87 -10.31
C ASP A 90 10.56 3.53 -9.61
N GLU A 91 9.78 2.69 -10.27
CA GLU A 91 9.40 1.40 -9.72
C GLU A 91 10.43 0.32 -10.11
N LEU A 92 10.81 -0.53 -9.17
CA LEU A 92 11.74 -1.64 -9.46
C LEU A 92 11.09 -2.74 -10.29
N GLU A 93 11.89 -3.44 -11.08
CA GLU A 93 11.53 -4.65 -11.82
C GLU A 93 12.35 -5.87 -11.35
N ASP A 94 11.94 -7.08 -11.76
CA ASP A 94 12.57 -8.33 -11.29
C ASP A 94 14.07 -8.40 -11.65
N SER A 95 14.47 -7.82 -12.79
CA SER A 95 15.86 -7.67 -13.25
C SER A 95 16.72 -6.82 -12.31
N ASP A 96 16.12 -5.93 -11.50
CA ASP A 96 16.87 -5.09 -10.56
C ASP A 96 17.38 -5.87 -9.33
N PHE A 97 16.92 -7.12 -9.12
CA PHE A 97 17.20 -7.87 -7.89
C PHE A 97 18.69 -7.97 -7.55
N SER A 98 19.54 -8.32 -8.52
CA SER A 98 20.99 -8.45 -8.30
C SER A 98 21.62 -7.12 -7.89
N ASN A 99 21.19 -6.02 -8.51
CA ASN A 99 21.68 -4.68 -8.17
C ASN A 99 21.21 -4.26 -6.77
N VAL A 100 19.96 -4.58 -6.41
CA VAL A 100 19.41 -4.35 -5.07
C VAL A 100 20.21 -5.09 -4.00
N VAL A 101 20.48 -6.38 -4.19
CA VAL A 101 21.24 -7.21 -3.25
C VAL A 101 22.64 -6.65 -3.07
N LYS A 102 23.33 -6.34 -4.18
CA LYS A 102 24.68 -5.77 -4.16
C LYS A 102 24.71 -4.43 -3.42
N THR A 103 23.83 -3.50 -3.79
CA THR A 103 23.76 -2.17 -3.18
C THR A 103 23.46 -2.26 -1.68
N LEU A 104 22.53 -3.14 -1.29
CA LEU A 104 22.18 -3.34 0.10
C LEU A 104 23.36 -3.92 0.90
N HIS A 105 24.10 -4.88 0.33
CA HIS A 105 25.30 -5.44 0.94
C HIS A 105 26.34 -4.34 1.23
N GLU A 106 26.69 -3.56 0.20
CA GLU A 106 27.65 -2.46 0.33
C GLU A 106 27.21 -1.42 1.37
N CYS A 107 25.91 -1.08 1.41
CA CYS A 107 25.37 -0.17 2.42
C CYS A 107 25.51 -0.72 3.84
N VAL A 108 25.18 -2.00 4.06
CA VAL A 108 25.28 -2.64 5.38
C VAL A 108 26.74 -2.70 5.85
N GLU A 109 27.68 -3.02 4.96
CA GLU A 109 29.12 -3.02 5.26
C GLU A 109 29.64 -1.62 5.59
N LYS A 110 29.28 -0.61 4.79
CA LYS A 110 29.62 0.80 5.08
C LYS A 110 29.06 1.28 6.41
N MET A 111 27.93 0.70 6.85
CA MET A 111 27.32 0.99 8.14
C MET A 111 28.03 0.29 9.32
N GLY A 112 29.02 -0.56 9.07
CA GLY A 112 29.83 -1.18 10.11
C GLY A 112 29.42 -2.61 10.47
N ILE A 113 28.70 -3.28 9.59
CA ILE A 113 28.34 -4.70 9.72
C ILE A 113 28.95 -5.48 8.56
N LYS A 114 29.87 -6.39 8.87
CA LYS A 114 30.40 -7.33 7.87
C LYS A 114 29.42 -8.49 7.70
N LEU A 115 29.00 -8.76 6.47
CA LEU A 115 28.15 -9.91 6.16
C LEU A 115 29.03 -11.11 5.79
N ILE A 116 28.58 -12.32 6.15
CA ILE A 116 29.29 -13.57 5.86
C ILE A 116 28.55 -14.29 4.73
N GLY A 117 29.23 -14.48 3.58
CA GLY A 117 28.61 -15.01 2.36
C GLY A 117 27.63 -14.01 1.74
N ASN A 118 26.50 -14.50 1.21
CA ASN A 118 25.45 -13.67 0.61
C ASN A 118 24.10 -13.82 1.35
N PRO A 119 24.02 -13.41 2.62
CA PRO A 119 22.87 -13.72 3.46
C PRO A 119 21.61 -12.89 3.14
N ILE A 120 21.73 -11.85 2.31
CA ILE A 120 20.62 -10.96 1.95
C ILE A 120 19.58 -11.68 1.09
N GLU A 121 20.01 -12.51 0.14
CA GLU A 121 19.09 -13.20 -0.76
C GLU A 121 18.21 -14.21 -0.03
N SER A 122 18.83 -14.98 0.86
CA SER A 122 18.17 -15.98 1.71
C SER A 122 17.59 -15.39 2.99
N ALA A 123 17.72 -14.08 3.20
CA ALA A 123 17.21 -13.42 4.40
C ALA A 123 15.70 -13.60 4.51
N ILE A 124 15.23 -13.85 5.73
CA ILE A 124 13.81 -14.01 6.01
C ILE A 124 13.14 -12.63 5.93
N VAL A 125 12.08 -12.52 5.14
CA VAL A 125 11.28 -11.30 5.06
C VAL A 125 10.28 -11.27 6.22
N SER A 126 10.43 -10.27 7.08
CA SER A 126 9.57 -10.07 8.25
C SER A 126 8.42 -9.09 8.00
N ALA A 127 8.61 -8.14 7.09
CA ALA A 127 7.61 -7.22 6.56
C ALA A 127 7.95 -6.85 5.11
N ILE A 128 6.93 -6.60 4.28
CA ILE A 128 7.09 -6.24 2.87
C ILE A 128 5.94 -5.37 2.39
N HIS A 129 6.23 -4.35 1.59
CA HIS A 129 5.26 -3.48 0.98
C HIS A 129 5.32 -3.66 -0.53
N PHE A 130 4.17 -3.98 -1.10
CA PHE A 130 3.95 -4.04 -2.54
C PHE A 130 3.29 -2.74 -2.98
N SER A 131 3.73 -2.14 -4.07
CA SER A 131 3.18 -0.87 -4.56
C SER A 131 2.99 -0.85 -6.08
N LYS A 132 2.14 0.08 -6.54
CA LYS A 132 2.01 0.45 -7.95
C LYS A 132 1.67 1.93 -8.06
N ASN A 133 2.41 2.66 -8.88
CA ASN A 133 2.13 4.01 -9.32
C ASN A 133 1.28 3.97 -10.60
N ILE A 134 0.26 4.81 -10.66
CA ILE A 134 -0.69 4.91 -11.76
C ILE A 134 -0.76 6.37 -12.17
N SER A 135 -0.38 6.66 -13.42
CA SER A 135 -0.39 8.00 -13.97
C SER A 135 -1.71 8.35 -14.63
N PHE A 136 -2.17 9.57 -14.42
CA PHE A 136 -3.25 10.20 -15.15
C PHE A 136 -2.72 11.42 -15.88
N LEU A 137 -3.06 11.50 -17.17
CA LEU A 137 -2.79 12.64 -18.06
C LEU A 137 -4.11 13.20 -18.63
N ASP A 138 -5.26 12.62 -18.29
CA ASP A 138 -6.57 12.92 -18.87
C ASP A 138 -7.41 13.90 -18.03
N TYR A 139 -6.75 14.81 -17.30
CA TYR A 139 -7.37 15.72 -16.32
C TYR A 139 -8.04 15.03 -15.11
N THR A 140 -7.94 13.71 -14.99
CA THR A 140 -8.36 13.00 -13.78
C THR A 140 -7.49 13.42 -12.60
N THR A 141 -8.10 13.97 -11.56
CA THR A 141 -7.40 14.27 -10.30
C THR A 141 -7.34 13.05 -9.39
N VAL A 142 -6.24 12.84 -8.67
CA VAL A 142 -6.18 11.76 -7.66
C VAL A 142 -7.22 12.00 -6.55
N SER A 143 -7.46 13.26 -6.19
CA SER A 143 -8.42 13.63 -5.15
C SER A 143 -9.85 13.15 -5.45
N SER A 144 -10.29 13.16 -6.71
CA SER A 144 -11.62 12.67 -7.10
C SER A 144 -11.71 11.16 -6.96
N VAL A 145 -10.69 10.41 -7.40
CA VAL A 145 -10.60 8.96 -7.23
C VAL A 145 -10.67 8.58 -5.75
N LEU A 146 -9.86 9.24 -4.91
CA LEU A 146 -9.79 8.94 -3.48
C LEU A 146 -11.14 9.16 -2.77
N LYS A 147 -11.88 10.24 -3.10
CA LYS A 147 -13.23 10.50 -2.55
C LYS A 147 -14.21 9.34 -2.79
N TYR A 148 -14.11 8.64 -3.91
CA TYR A 148 -14.93 7.47 -4.18
C TYR A 148 -14.40 6.24 -3.44
N VAL A 149 -13.09 6.02 -3.41
CA VAL A 149 -12.47 4.91 -2.66
C VAL A 149 -12.81 4.98 -1.16
N GLU A 150 -12.92 6.19 -0.58
CA GLU A 150 -13.38 6.40 0.81
C GLU A 150 -14.77 5.82 1.08
N LYS A 151 -15.62 5.70 0.06
CA LYS A 151 -16.97 5.12 0.20
C LYS A 151 -16.96 3.59 0.18
N ALA A 152 -15.83 2.96 -0.15
CA ALA A 152 -15.69 1.51 -0.18
C ALA A 152 -15.73 0.89 1.23
N ASN A 153 -16.39 -0.24 1.32
CA ASN A 153 -16.55 -1.07 2.51
C ASN A 153 -15.90 -2.44 2.29
N ILE A 154 -14.57 -2.46 2.15
CA ILE A 154 -13.79 -3.69 1.91
C ILE A 154 -13.96 -4.70 3.05
N SER A 155 -13.88 -4.24 4.30
CA SER A 155 -14.08 -5.08 5.48
C SER A 155 -14.33 -4.25 6.73
N ARG A 156 -15.20 -4.76 7.62
CA ARG A 156 -15.38 -4.19 8.97
C ARG A 156 -14.16 -4.35 9.88
N ARG A 157 -13.22 -5.24 9.52
CA ARG A 157 -11.98 -5.47 10.28
C ARG A 157 -10.86 -4.48 9.95
N LEU A 158 -11.08 -3.60 8.97
CA LEU A 158 -10.14 -2.57 8.57
C LEU A 158 -10.70 -1.21 9.00
N ASP A 159 -9.91 -0.45 9.73
CA ASP A 159 -10.19 0.94 10.02
C ASP A 159 -9.99 1.75 8.74
N LEU A 160 -10.96 2.59 8.40
CA LEU A 160 -10.82 3.54 7.31
C LEU A 160 -10.36 4.86 7.90
N ASN A 161 -9.15 5.27 7.56
CA ASN A 161 -8.61 6.57 7.92
C ASN A 161 -8.33 7.37 6.65
N THR A 162 -8.64 8.66 6.68
CA THR A 162 -8.29 9.58 5.61
C THR A 162 -7.34 10.63 6.17
N LYS A 163 -6.32 10.97 5.38
CA LYS A 163 -5.38 12.04 5.72
C LYS A 163 -5.45 13.07 4.61
N ARG A 164 -5.75 14.31 4.96
CA ARG A 164 -5.61 15.45 4.06
C ARG A 164 -4.26 16.08 4.31
N PHE A 165 -3.55 16.41 3.23
CA PHE A 165 -2.26 17.08 3.29
C PHE A 165 -2.49 18.60 3.26
N ASP A 166 -1.58 19.35 3.87
CA ASP A 166 -1.66 20.81 3.93
C ASP A 166 -1.63 21.46 2.54
N ASN A 167 -1.04 20.77 1.55
CA ASN A 167 -0.94 21.19 0.14
C ASN A 167 -2.11 20.73 -0.74
N GLY A 168 -3.22 20.27 -0.14
CA GLY A 168 -4.43 19.88 -0.86
C GLY A 168 -4.44 18.45 -1.39
N GLY A 169 -3.36 17.68 -1.26
CA GLY A 169 -3.36 16.24 -1.53
C GLY A 169 -4.09 15.42 -0.45
N SER A 170 -4.29 14.14 -0.69
CA SER A 170 -4.89 13.24 0.29
C SER A 170 -4.42 11.79 0.19
N ALA A 171 -4.73 11.03 1.23
CA ALA A 171 -4.49 9.60 1.34
C ALA A 171 -5.66 8.90 2.02
N VAL A 172 -5.95 7.68 1.57
CA VAL A 172 -6.94 6.76 2.13
C VAL A 172 -6.23 5.51 2.62
N TYR A 173 -6.49 5.15 3.87
CA TYR A 173 -5.91 4.00 4.55
C TYR A 173 -7.00 3.02 4.94
N PHE A 174 -6.92 1.79 4.43
CA PHE A 174 -7.60 0.64 5.00
C PHE A 174 -6.62 -0.07 5.93
N TYR A 175 -6.68 0.25 7.22
CA TYR A 175 -5.65 -0.08 8.20
C TYR A 175 -6.06 -1.21 9.15
N ALA A 176 -5.09 -2.06 9.46
CA ALA A 176 -5.09 -2.94 10.62
C ALA A 176 -3.67 -3.01 11.20
N LYS A 177 -3.54 -3.47 12.44
CA LYS A 177 -2.24 -3.64 13.10
C LYS A 177 -1.24 -4.52 12.30
N SER A 178 -1.73 -5.48 11.53
CA SER A 178 -0.90 -6.44 10.78
C SER A 178 -0.65 -6.06 9.33
N HIS A 179 -1.46 -5.16 8.76
CA HIS A 179 -1.36 -4.76 7.36
C HIS A 179 -2.16 -3.48 7.08
N ALA A 180 -1.81 -2.78 6.02
CA ALA A 180 -2.60 -1.68 5.51
C ALA A 180 -2.64 -1.73 3.98
N PHE A 181 -3.78 -1.33 3.40
CA PHE A 181 -3.86 -0.98 1.98
C PHE A 181 -4.04 0.54 1.89
N VAL A 182 -3.09 1.22 1.25
CA VAL A 182 -2.98 2.67 1.23
C VAL A 182 -3.07 3.15 -0.20
N LEU A 183 -3.88 4.17 -0.44
CA LEU A 183 -3.96 4.88 -1.71
C LEU A 183 -3.71 6.36 -1.45
N TYR A 184 -2.84 7.00 -2.23
CA TYR A 184 -2.55 8.42 -2.02
C TYR A 184 -2.05 9.13 -3.27
N ASP A 185 -2.20 10.45 -3.24
CA ASP A 185 -1.61 11.36 -4.21
C ASP A 185 -0.11 11.44 -4.02
N LYS A 186 0.62 10.79 -4.94
CA LYS A 186 2.07 10.64 -4.86
C LYS A 186 2.80 11.96 -5.11
N ILE A 187 2.32 12.79 -6.04
CA ILE A 187 2.97 14.07 -6.34
C ILE A 187 2.80 15.01 -5.16
N GLN A 188 1.59 15.11 -4.61
CA GLN A 188 1.37 15.96 -3.44
C GLN A 188 2.08 15.42 -2.20
N ASP A 189 2.16 14.09 -2.06
CA ASP A 189 2.93 13.50 -0.97
C ASP A 189 4.41 13.89 -1.02
N LEU A 190 5.05 13.78 -2.19
CA LEU A 190 6.45 14.19 -2.39
C LEU A 190 6.69 15.68 -2.12
N LYS A 191 5.68 16.53 -2.33
CA LYS A 191 5.74 17.97 -2.06
C LYS A 191 5.59 18.34 -0.57
N GLN A 192 5.22 17.41 0.31
CA GLN A 192 5.04 17.72 1.73
C GLN A 192 6.36 18.09 2.42
N PRO A 193 6.32 18.88 3.51
CA PRO A 193 7.50 19.09 4.36
C PRO A 193 8.00 17.77 4.98
N LYS A 194 9.29 17.73 5.36
CA LYS A 194 9.90 16.58 6.05
C LYS A 194 9.07 16.14 7.26
N GLY A 195 8.90 14.82 7.41
CA GLY A 195 8.16 14.20 8.52
C GLY A 195 6.63 14.32 8.45
N ARG A 196 6.07 15.02 7.45
CA ARG A 196 4.62 15.15 7.27
C ARG A 196 4.05 14.29 6.16
N GLY A 197 4.86 13.90 5.19
CA GLY A 197 4.49 12.96 4.13
C GLY A 197 4.03 11.59 4.66
N VAL A 198 3.22 10.89 3.87
CA VAL A 198 3.08 9.43 3.92
C VAL A 198 4.44 8.78 3.75
N GLU A 199 5.31 9.43 2.99
CA GLU A 199 6.71 9.10 2.84
C GLU A 199 7.65 10.13 3.48
N ASP A 200 8.85 9.68 3.86
CA ASP A 200 9.88 10.56 4.41
C ASP A 200 10.57 11.34 3.27
N ASN A 201 10.18 12.62 3.12
CA ASN A 201 10.49 13.46 1.97
C ASN A 201 11.93 13.96 1.98
N THR A 202 12.71 13.54 0.99
CA THR A 202 14.11 13.90 0.94
C THR A 202 14.64 14.14 -0.46
N PHE A 203 13.89 14.72 -1.40
CA PHE A 203 14.52 15.33 -2.58
C PHE A 203 13.62 16.35 -3.31
N HIS A 204 14.14 17.57 -3.50
CA HIS A 204 13.45 18.66 -4.21
C HIS A 204 13.63 18.58 -5.74
N ALA A 205 14.63 17.85 -6.25
CA ALA A 205 14.98 17.88 -7.68
C ALA A 205 13.96 17.21 -8.61
N GLN A 206 12.92 16.55 -8.07
CA GLN A 206 11.85 15.97 -8.89
C GLN A 206 10.76 16.97 -9.27
N MET A 207 10.67 18.09 -8.57
CA MET A 207 9.60 19.07 -8.83
C MET A 207 9.74 19.69 -10.22
N ASP A 208 10.97 20.07 -10.60
CA ASP A 208 11.26 20.65 -11.91
C ASP A 208 10.89 19.69 -13.06
N ILE A 209 11.10 18.38 -12.86
CA ILE A 209 10.77 17.37 -13.86
C ILE A 209 9.25 17.22 -14.02
N PHE A 210 8.48 17.27 -12.92
CA PHE A 210 7.02 17.23 -13.03
C PHE A 210 6.45 18.44 -13.75
N ASP A 211 7.03 19.63 -13.53
CA ASP A 211 6.63 20.84 -14.24
C ASP A 211 7.00 20.77 -15.72
N GLU A 212 8.14 20.17 -16.06
CA GLU A 212 8.51 19.88 -17.45
C GLU A 212 7.56 18.88 -18.12
N ILE A 213 7.21 17.77 -17.46
CA ILE A 213 6.25 16.79 -17.98
C ILE A 213 4.90 17.47 -18.26
N ARG A 214 4.39 18.29 -17.34
CA ARG A 214 3.15 19.06 -17.53
C ARG A 214 3.23 19.98 -18.76
N ARG A 215 4.38 20.61 -18.98
CA ARG A 215 4.64 21.46 -20.15
C ARG A 215 4.65 20.66 -21.45
N VAL A 216 5.31 19.50 -21.48
CA VAL A 216 5.42 18.63 -22.67
C VAL A 216 4.05 18.07 -23.07
N HIS A 217 3.31 17.51 -22.12
CA HIS A 217 2.00 16.89 -22.38
C HIS A 217 0.85 17.89 -22.49
N ARG A 218 1.07 19.15 -22.12
CA ARG A 218 0.03 20.21 -22.05
C ARG A 218 -1.21 19.79 -21.24
N GLN A 219 -1.02 18.89 -20.28
CA GLN A 219 -2.06 18.30 -19.44
C GLN A 219 -1.53 18.17 -18.00
N PRO A 220 -2.41 18.21 -16.98
CA PRO A 220 -1.98 18.02 -15.60
C PRO A 220 -1.52 16.57 -15.40
N LEU A 221 -0.32 16.40 -14.86
CA LEU A 221 0.17 15.11 -14.38
C LEU A 221 -0.30 14.89 -12.95
N GLU A 222 -0.98 13.76 -12.75
CA GLU A 222 -1.46 13.26 -11.48
C GLU A 222 -1.00 11.80 -11.31
N ILE A 223 -0.52 11.43 -10.11
CA ILE A 223 -0.03 10.07 -9.85
C ILE A 223 -0.70 9.52 -8.60
N LEU A 224 -1.49 8.46 -8.78
CA LEU A 224 -2.05 7.67 -7.69
C LEU A 224 -1.08 6.54 -7.35
N ARG A 225 -0.71 6.42 -6.07
CA ARG A 225 0.05 5.26 -5.59
C ARG A 225 -0.82 4.34 -4.76
N LEU A 226 -0.85 3.08 -5.16
CA LEU A 226 -1.41 1.98 -4.39
C LEU A 226 -0.29 1.29 -3.63
N GLU A 227 -0.50 1.00 -2.35
CA GLU A 227 0.49 0.29 -1.53
C GLU A 227 -0.18 -0.71 -0.58
N TYR A 228 0.16 -1.98 -0.72
CA TYR A 228 -0.20 -3.04 0.21
C TYR A 228 0.95 -3.35 1.17
N ARG A 229 0.84 -2.84 2.39
CA ARG A 229 1.83 -2.93 3.46
C ARG A 229 1.55 -4.16 4.32
N LEU A 230 2.38 -5.19 4.23
CA LEU A 230 2.34 -6.37 5.08
C LEU A 230 3.37 -6.23 6.20
N LEU A 231 2.90 -5.97 7.42
CA LEU A 231 3.76 -5.54 8.53
C LEU A 231 4.33 -6.69 9.37
N ASN A 232 3.87 -7.92 9.14
CA ASN A 232 4.38 -9.11 9.81
C ASN A 232 4.25 -10.40 8.98
N ARG A 233 5.04 -11.40 9.37
CA ARG A 233 5.13 -12.72 8.72
C ARG A 233 3.82 -13.50 8.68
N VAL A 234 3.01 -13.42 9.74
CA VAL A 234 1.75 -14.18 9.83
C VAL A 234 0.80 -13.70 8.75
N LYS A 235 0.64 -12.39 8.62
CA LYS A 235 -0.23 -11.80 7.60
C LYS A 235 0.35 -11.95 6.20
N LEU A 236 1.67 -11.91 6.02
CA LEU A 236 2.33 -12.24 4.75
C LEU A 236 1.99 -13.66 4.30
N LYS A 237 2.17 -14.67 5.16
CA LYS A 237 1.82 -16.06 4.85
C LYS A 237 0.34 -16.22 4.48
N ALA A 238 -0.55 -15.54 5.21
CA ALA A 238 -1.98 -15.56 4.90
C ALA A 238 -2.28 -14.93 3.54
N ALA A 239 -1.66 -13.80 3.21
CA ALA A 239 -1.82 -13.12 1.93
C ALA A 239 -1.32 -13.98 0.76
N LEU A 240 -0.15 -14.61 0.92
CA LEU A 240 0.42 -15.53 -0.07
C LEU A 240 -0.47 -16.76 -0.32
N LYS A 241 -1.11 -17.29 0.72
CA LYS A 241 -2.06 -18.40 0.59
C LYS A 241 -3.26 -18.03 -0.30
N ILE A 242 -3.77 -16.80 -0.18
CA ILE A 242 -4.92 -16.31 -0.96
C ILE A 242 -4.60 -16.34 -2.46
N ILE A 243 -3.36 -16.03 -2.86
CA ILE A 243 -2.95 -15.98 -4.26
C ILE A 243 -2.30 -17.28 -4.77
N GLY A 244 -2.38 -18.37 -3.99
CA GLY A 244 -1.85 -19.69 -4.37
C GLY A 244 -0.32 -19.79 -4.34
N ALA A 245 0.37 -18.99 -3.53
CA ALA A 245 1.84 -19.01 -3.39
C ALA A 245 2.31 -19.27 -1.94
N PRO A 246 1.78 -20.28 -1.22
CA PRO A 246 2.14 -20.52 0.17
C PRO A 246 3.62 -20.91 0.32
N GLY A 247 4.19 -20.64 1.50
CA GLY A 247 5.52 -21.14 1.88
C GLY A 247 6.70 -20.21 1.57
N LEU A 248 6.53 -19.22 0.69
CA LEU A 248 7.60 -18.26 0.37
C LEU A 248 7.95 -17.41 1.59
N THR A 249 9.24 -17.29 1.88
CA THR A 249 9.72 -16.56 3.07
C THR A 249 11.01 -15.78 2.87
N THR A 250 11.81 -16.13 1.88
CA THR A 250 13.11 -15.48 1.61
C THR A 250 12.94 -14.23 0.75
N PHE A 251 13.94 -13.36 0.77
CA PHE A 251 13.92 -12.16 -0.05
C PHE A 251 13.93 -12.48 -1.54
N ARG A 252 14.75 -13.44 -1.99
CA ARG A 252 14.79 -13.90 -3.38
C ARG A 252 13.44 -14.41 -3.88
N GLU A 253 12.72 -15.18 -3.07
CA GLU A 253 11.40 -15.70 -3.46
C GLU A 253 10.33 -14.59 -3.53
N LEU A 254 10.43 -13.62 -2.63
CA LEU A 254 9.42 -12.57 -2.48
C LEU A 254 9.69 -11.36 -3.38
N PHE A 255 10.91 -11.22 -3.91
CA PHE A 255 11.26 -10.22 -4.90
C PHE A 255 10.65 -10.55 -6.28
N SER A 256 9.35 -10.28 -6.42
CA SER A 256 8.60 -10.64 -7.61
C SER A 256 7.46 -9.66 -7.94
N ALA A 257 7.53 -9.07 -9.13
CA ALA A 257 6.48 -8.27 -9.73
C ALA A 257 5.17 -9.08 -9.85
N ARG A 258 5.25 -10.37 -10.18
CA ARG A 258 4.09 -11.27 -10.24
C ARG A 258 3.34 -11.38 -8.91
N LEU A 259 4.07 -11.54 -7.80
CA LEU A 259 3.45 -11.58 -6.47
C LEU A 259 2.81 -10.24 -6.11
N SER A 260 3.52 -9.14 -6.40
CA SER A 260 3.02 -7.79 -6.19
C SER A 260 1.73 -7.54 -6.98
N HIS A 261 1.68 -7.94 -8.25
CA HIS A 261 0.52 -7.82 -9.13
C HIS A 261 -0.67 -8.56 -8.52
N LYS A 262 -0.54 -9.86 -8.27
CA LYS A 262 -1.65 -10.69 -7.75
C LYS A 262 -2.22 -10.15 -6.44
N LEU A 263 -1.37 -9.68 -5.52
CA LEU A 263 -1.82 -9.16 -4.23
C LEU A 263 -2.52 -7.80 -4.35
N LEU A 264 -1.96 -6.87 -5.13
CA LEU A 264 -2.58 -5.57 -5.36
C LEU A 264 -3.90 -5.71 -6.13
N GLN A 265 -3.94 -6.56 -7.16
CA GLN A 265 -5.14 -6.84 -7.94
C GLN A 265 -6.23 -7.48 -7.06
N HIS A 266 -5.89 -8.43 -6.19
CA HIS A 266 -6.85 -9.00 -5.26
C HIS A 266 -7.52 -7.95 -4.36
N TYR A 267 -6.74 -7.01 -3.80
CA TYR A 267 -7.29 -5.93 -2.98
C TYR A 267 -8.09 -4.92 -3.81
N TRP A 268 -7.61 -4.60 -5.03
CA TRP A 268 -8.31 -3.69 -5.93
C TRP A 268 -9.68 -4.23 -6.37
N VAL A 269 -9.78 -5.52 -6.71
CA VAL A 269 -11.05 -6.17 -7.03
C VAL A 269 -12.03 -6.04 -5.86
N ASN A 270 -11.58 -6.26 -4.61
CA ASN A 270 -12.44 -6.08 -3.44
C ASN A 270 -12.92 -4.63 -3.26
N ILE A 271 -12.09 -3.63 -3.60
CA ILE A 271 -12.51 -2.22 -3.63
C ILE A 271 -13.58 -2.03 -4.70
N MET A 272 -13.31 -2.46 -5.93
CA MET A 272 -14.23 -2.30 -7.06
C MET A 272 -15.56 -2.99 -6.80
N ASP A 273 -15.55 -4.21 -6.28
CA ASP A 273 -16.77 -4.94 -5.89
C ASP A 273 -17.57 -4.17 -4.83
N SER A 274 -16.89 -3.50 -3.89
CA SER A 274 -17.54 -2.63 -2.93
C SER A 274 -17.97 -1.28 -3.51
N LEU A 275 -17.51 -0.88 -4.68
CA LEU A 275 -17.92 0.35 -5.36
C LEU A 275 -19.01 0.10 -6.42
N LYS A 276 -19.29 -1.17 -6.77
CA LYS A 276 -20.39 -1.59 -7.66
C LYS A 276 -21.80 -1.22 -7.15
N TYR A 277 -21.92 -0.87 -5.87
CA TYR A 277 -23.07 -0.13 -5.35
C TYR A 277 -23.29 1.17 -6.16
N PRO A 278 -24.41 1.90 -6.01
CA PRO A 278 -24.68 3.11 -6.82
C PRO A 278 -23.73 4.30 -6.58
N ILE A 279 -22.61 4.07 -5.90
CA ILE A 279 -21.50 4.98 -5.71
C ILE A 279 -20.90 5.41 -7.06
N LEU A 280 -20.78 4.50 -8.04
CA LEU A 280 -20.20 4.78 -9.37
C LEU A 280 -21.22 4.77 -10.52
N SER A 281 -22.51 4.59 -10.24
CA SER A 281 -23.56 4.65 -11.26
C SER A 281 -23.71 6.05 -11.85
N GLU A 282 -24.32 6.16 -13.03
CA GLU A 282 -24.75 7.44 -13.60
C GLU A 282 -25.51 8.29 -12.59
N SER A 283 -25.39 9.61 -12.77
CA SER A 283 -26.18 10.56 -12.00
C SER A 283 -27.60 10.57 -12.51
N LEU A 284 -28.30 9.47 -12.27
CA LEU A 284 -29.69 9.28 -12.61
C LEU A 284 -30.55 10.20 -11.73
N SER A 285 -31.54 10.83 -12.35
CA SER A 285 -32.64 11.48 -11.68
C SER A 285 -33.45 10.49 -10.84
N VAL A 286 -34.25 11.00 -9.90
CA VAL A 286 -35.16 10.17 -9.09
C VAL A 286 -36.08 9.32 -9.96
N GLU A 287 -36.62 9.92 -11.02
CA GLU A 287 -37.50 9.22 -11.95
C GLU A 287 -36.78 8.05 -12.65
N GLU A 288 -35.56 8.28 -13.14
CA GLU A 288 -34.79 7.24 -13.84
C GLU A 288 -34.40 6.08 -12.92
N VAL A 289 -33.97 6.37 -11.68
CA VAL A 289 -33.69 5.31 -10.69
C VAL A 289 -34.95 4.50 -10.40
N VAL A 290 -36.10 5.16 -10.20
CA VAL A 290 -37.38 4.49 -9.97
C VAL A 290 -37.75 3.59 -11.14
N ARG A 291 -37.69 4.12 -12.38
CA ARG A 291 -37.98 3.36 -13.60
C ARG A 291 -37.06 2.15 -13.75
N GLU A 292 -35.77 2.31 -13.51
CA GLU A 292 -34.79 1.24 -13.66
C GLU A 292 -34.99 0.13 -12.62
N VAL A 293 -35.22 0.50 -11.36
CA VAL A 293 -35.52 -0.46 -10.29
C VAL A 293 -36.81 -1.22 -10.60
N LEU A 294 -37.87 -0.54 -11.05
CA LEU A 294 -39.15 -1.16 -11.41
C LEU A 294 -39.03 -2.12 -12.59
N ARG A 295 -38.32 -1.73 -13.65
CA ARG A 295 -38.11 -2.54 -14.86
C ARG A 295 -37.41 -3.86 -14.58
N GLN A 296 -36.52 -3.88 -13.60
CA GLN A 296 -35.70 -5.03 -13.24
C GLN A 296 -36.24 -5.84 -12.05
N GLN A 297 -37.38 -5.43 -11.46
CA GLN A 297 -37.98 -6.21 -10.39
C GLN A 297 -38.47 -7.58 -10.90
N LYS A 298 -38.27 -8.61 -10.08
CA LYS A 298 -38.88 -9.93 -10.31
C LYS A 298 -40.40 -9.83 -10.16
N TRP A 299 -41.14 -10.74 -10.81
CA TRP A 299 -42.61 -10.78 -10.91
C TRP A 299 -43.39 -10.70 -9.57
N HIS A 300 -42.73 -10.82 -8.42
CA HIS A 300 -43.34 -10.76 -7.08
C HIS A 300 -42.80 -9.62 -6.18
N ALA A 301 -42.12 -8.62 -6.73
CA ALA A 301 -41.66 -7.49 -5.93
C ALA A 301 -42.83 -6.65 -5.41
N THR A 302 -42.86 -6.36 -4.12
CA THR A 302 -43.89 -5.50 -3.51
C THR A 302 -43.50 -4.02 -3.61
N PRO A 303 -44.47 -3.08 -3.59
CA PRO A 303 -44.18 -1.65 -3.55
C PRO A 303 -43.25 -1.26 -2.38
N SER A 304 -43.49 -1.83 -1.19
CA SER A 304 -42.63 -1.62 -0.02
C SER A 304 -41.19 -2.05 -0.28
N LYS A 305 -40.99 -3.21 -0.95
CA LYS A 305 -39.64 -3.69 -1.23
C LYS A 305 -38.91 -2.82 -2.25
N THR A 306 -39.63 -2.39 -3.27
CA THR A 306 -39.12 -1.47 -4.29
C THR A 306 -38.66 -0.15 -3.66
N LEU A 307 -39.47 0.44 -2.78
CA LEU A 307 -39.10 1.67 -2.05
C LEU A 307 -37.90 1.47 -1.11
N GLN A 308 -37.78 0.30 -0.46
CA GLN A 308 -36.61 -0.02 0.35
C GLN A 308 -35.32 -0.04 -0.48
N ILE A 309 -35.37 -0.61 -1.69
CA ILE A 309 -34.22 -0.67 -2.61
C ILE A 309 -33.84 0.75 -3.04
N ILE A 310 -34.81 1.57 -3.45
CA ILE A 310 -34.57 2.97 -3.85
C ILE A 310 -33.98 3.78 -2.69
N GLY A 311 -34.52 3.60 -1.47
CA GLY A 311 -33.98 4.25 -0.27
C GLY A 311 -32.54 3.82 0.04
N CYS A 312 -32.23 2.53 -0.07
CA CYS A 312 -30.86 2.03 0.06
C CYS A 312 -29.95 2.62 -1.03
N TYR A 313 -30.42 2.69 -2.27
CA TYR A 313 -29.67 3.24 -3.41
C TYR A 313 -29.19 4.66 -3.12
N TYR A 314 -30.11 5.56 -2.76
CA TYR A 314 -29.76 6.95 -2.47
C TYR A 314 -28.93 7.08 -1.19
N GLY A 315 -29.30 6.35 -0.14
CA GLY A 315 -28.55 6.36 1.11
C GLY A 315 -27.09 5.96 0.92
N ILE A 316 -26.82 4.91 0.15
CA ILE A 316 -25.45 4.43 -0.11
C ILE A 316 -24.70 5.35 -1.07
N ARG A 317 -25.37 5.89 -2.10
CA ARG A 317 -24.75 6.81 -3.06
C ARG A 317 -24.24 8.07 -2.37
N GLU A 318 -25.05 8.65 -1.48
CA GLU A 318 -24.67 9.84 -0.72
C GLU A 318 -23.66 9.52 0.38
N LEU A 319 -24.01 8.62 1.30
CA LEU A 319 -23.24 8.39 2.54
C LEU A 319 -22.03 7.46 2.33
N GLY A 320 -22.04 6.64 1.28
CA GLY A 320 -21.16 5.49 1.13
C GLY A 320 -21.62 4.29 1.96
N MET A 321 -21.19 3.09 1.54
CA MET A 321 -21.67 1.83 2.13
C MET A 321 -21.29 1.68 3.61
N ARG A 322 -20.11 2.17 4.01
CA ARG A 322 -19.63 2.06 5.39
C ARG A 322 -20.46 2.91 6.34
N SER A 323 -20.69 4.18 6.00
CA SER A 323 -21.50 5.11 6.83
C SER A 323 -22.96 4.64 6.89
N PHE A 324 -23.53 4.27 5.74
CA PHE A 324 -24.88 3.69 5.66
C PHE A 324 -25.04 2.50 6.62
N ASN A 325 -24.12 1.53 6.57
CA ASN A 325 -24.12 0.40 7.50
C ASN A 325 -23.96 0.84 8.97
N GLY A 326 -23.07 1.78 9.27
CA GLY A 326 -22.87 2.27 10.63
C GLY A 326 -24.11 2.93 11.23
N MET A 327 -24.92 3.60 10.41
CA MET A 327 -26.19 4.18 10.83
C MET A 327 -27.29 3.13 10.97
N PHE A 328 -27.52 2.32 9.93
CA PHE A 328 -28.65 1.39 9.89
C PHE A 328 -28.50 0.20 10.84
N ASN A 329 -27.28 -0.33 11.04
CA ASN A 329 -27.06 -1.48 11.92
C ASN A 329 -27.26 -1.16 13.42
N LYS A 330 -27.43 0.12 13.79
CA LYS A 330 -27.78 0.51 15.17
C LYS A 330 -29.25 0.26 15.49
N TYR A 331 -30.11 0.33 14.47
CA TYR A 331 -31.56 0.28 14.64
C TYR A 331 -32.19 -0.96 14.01
N PHE A 332 -31.52 -1.57 13.03
CA PHE A 332 -32.05 -2.72 12.29
C PHE A 332 -31.07 -3.89 12.31
N SER A 333 -31.62 -5.11 12.16
CA SER A 333 -30.80 -6.32 12.11
C SER A 333 -29.91 -6.33 10.87
N VAL A 334 -28.64 -6.67 11.08
CA VAL A 334 -27.62 -6.76 10.04
C VAL A 334 -28.09 -7.63 8.87
N GLY A 335 -28.67 -8.80 9.16
CA GLY A 335 -29.17 -9.72 8.14
C GLY A 335 -30.30 -9.14 7.28
N SER A 336 -31.16 -8.29 7.83
CA SER A 336 -32.23 -7.65 7.04
C SER A 336 -31.67 -6.65 6.03
N ILE A 337 -30.70 -5.83 6.46
CA ILE A 337 -30.02 -4.87 5.59
C ILE A 337 -29.30 -5.61 4.46
N TYR A 338 -28.47 -6.61 4.78
CA TYR A 338 -27.72 -7.35 3.77
C TYR A 338 -28.62 -8.09 2.76
N ARG A 339 -29.80 -8.58 3.15
CA ARG A 339 -30.78 -9.15 2.20
C ARG A 339 -31.27 -8.10 1.20
N THR A 340 -31.57 -6.89 1.64
CA THR A 340 -31.96 -5.78 0.75
C THR A 340 -30.81 -5.37 -0.16
N LEU A 341 -29.59 -5.29 0.37
CA LEU A 341 -28.40 -4.97 -0.41
C LEU A 341 -28.09 -6.03 -1.48
N ALA A 342 -28.27 -7.32 -1.17
CA ALA A 342 -28.09 -8.40 -2.13
C ALA A 342 -29.07 -8.26 -3.31
N GLN A 343 -30.34 -7.97 -3.04
CA GLN A 343 -31.33 -7.75 -4.10
C GLN A 343 -31.04 -6.49 -4.93
N MET A 344 -30.53 -5.43 -4.30
CA MET A 344 -30.09 -4.25 -5.03
C MET A 344 -28.87 -4.54 -5.93
N ASN A 345 -27.97 -5.43 -5.50
CA ASN A 345 -26.80 -5.84 -6.30
C ASN A 345 -27.17 -6.69 -7.52
N ASP A 346 -28.34 -7.33 -7.52
CA ASP A 346 -28.87 -8.03 -8.69
C ASP A 346 -29.38 -7.04 -9.77
N LEU A 347 -29.46 -5.73 -9.46
CA LEU A 347 -29.89 -4.71 -10.40
C LEU A 347 -28.69 -4.14 -11.17
N GLU A 348 -28.83 -4.07 -12.48
CA GLU A 348 -27.84 -3.49 -13.38
C GLU A 348 -28.11 -1.99 -13.57
N PHE A 349 -27.25 -1.14 -12.99
CA PHE A 349 -27.27 0.29 -13.26
C PHE A 349 -26.20 0.64 -14.30
N LYS A 350 -26.53 1.53 -15.24
CA LYS A 350 -25.53 2.04 -16.19
C LYS A 350 -24.37 2.68 -15.44
N GLN A 351 -23.16 2.24 -15.80
CA GLN A 351 -21.93 2.83 -15.27
C GLN A 351 -21.71 4.19 -15.91
N SER A 352 -21.32 5.16 -15.11
CA SER A 352 -21.03 6.51 -15.59
C SER A 352 -19.62 6.64 -16.14
N GLN A 353 -19.35 7.73 -16.86
CA GLN A 353 -17.96 8.16 -17.17
C GLN A 353 -17.09 8.33 -15.92
N LYS A 354 -17.68 8.46 -14.71
CA LYS A 354 -16.92 8.45 -13.45
C LYS A 354 -16.23 7.12 -13.18
N PHE A 355 -16.57 6.07 -13.94
CA PHE A 355 -15.95 4.76 -13.91
C PHE A 355 -14.64 4.72 -14.72
N ASP A 356 -14.43 5.66 -15.66
CA ASP A 356 -13.26 5.65 -16.55
C ASP A 356 -11.92 5.70 -15.80
N PRO A 357 -11.73 6.53 -14.76
CA PRO A 357 -10.54 6.48 -13.93
C PRO A 357 -10.30 5.12 -13.27
N PHE A 358 -11.36 4.40 -12.89
CA PHE A 358 -11.27 3.10 -12.24
C PHE A 358 -10.97 1.98 -13.23
N ASN A 359 -11.51 2.08 -14.44
CA ASN A 359 -11.14 1.22 -15.57
C ASN A 359 -9.67 1.40 -15.92
N HIS A 360 -9.18 2.65 -15.98
CA HIS A 360 -7.77 2.94 -16.20
C HIS A 360 -6.89 2.32 -15.11
N ILE A 361 -7.23 2.50 -13.83
CA ILE A 361 -6.52 1.84 -12.72
C ILE A 361 -6.52 0.31 -12.89
N GLY A 362 -7.67 -0.28 -13.24
CA GLY A 362 -7.80 -1.71 -13.46
C GLY A 362 -6.91 -2.20 -14.61
N LYS A 363 -6.84 -1.45 -15.71
CA LYS A 363 -5.98 -1.72 -16.86
C LYS A 363 -4.50 -1.63 -16.48
N GLU A 364 -4.08 -0.56 -15.83
CA GLU A 364 -2.71 -0.34 -15.36
C GLU A 364 -2.25 -1.43 -14.38
N LEU A 365 -3.15 -1.87 -13.48
CA LEU A 365 -2.88 -3.01 -12.60
C LEU A 365 -2.78 -4.33 -13.37
N SER A 366 -3.59 -4.54 -14.41
CA SER A 366 -3.55 -5.74 -15.23
C SER A 366 -2.28 -5.83 -16.10
N GLU A 367 -1.84 -4.71 -16.68
CA GLU A 367 -0.59 -4.65 -17.45
C GLU A 367 0.64 -4.70 -16.53
N PHE A 368 0.55 -4.06 -15.37
CA PHE A 368 1.54 -4.07 -14.29
C PHE A 368 2.98 -3.72 -14.73
N LYS A 369 3.13 -2.91 -15.78
CA LYS A 369 4.43 -2.43 -16.25
C LYS A 369 5.05 -1.49 -15.22
N PRO A 370 6.36 -1.53 -14.95
CA PRO A 370 6.99 -0.54 -14.07
C PRO A 370 6.84 0.87 -14.63
N LEU A 371 6.44 1.83 -13.80
CA LEU A 371 6.45 3.25 -14.16
C LEU A 371 7.83 3.84 -13.86
N LYS A 372 8.46 4.46 -14.86
CA LYS A 372 9.68 5.25 -14.69
C LYS A 372 9.44 6.70 -15.10
N MET A 373 10.16 7.64 -14.49
CA MET A 373 10.12 9.07 -14.83
C MET A 373 10.38 9.32 -16.32
N LYS A 374 11.36 8.61 -16.89
CA LYS A 374 11.73 8.73 -18.30
C LYS A 374 10.56 8.42 -19.26
N ASP A 375 9.65 7.54 -18.86
CA ASP A 375 8.50 7.12 -19.66
C ASP A 375 7.44 8.23 -19.75
N LEU A 376 7.51 9.22 -18.85
CA LEU A 376 6.61 10.37 -18.81
C LEU A 376 7.19 11.60 -19.52
N VAL A 377 8.50 11.64 -19.81
CA VAL A 377 9.15 12.82 -20.40
C VAL A 377 9.18 12.75 -21.93
N LEU A 378 9.18 11.56 -22.51
CA LEU A 378 9.19 11.38 -23.96
C LEU A 378 7.76 11.45 -24.50
N PRO A 379 7.45 12.33 -25.49
CA PRO A 379 6.19 12.24 -26.19
C PRO A 379 6.15 10.94 -26.99
N PHE A 380 5.04 10.19 -26.86
CA PHE A 380 4.73 9.06 -27.73
C PHE A 380 4.55 9.51 -29.18
#